data_AF-A0A528VAP0-F1
#
_entry.id   AF-A0A528VAP0-F1
#
_cell.length_a   1.000
_cell.length_b   1.000
_cell.length_c   1.000
_cell.angle_alpha   90.00
_cell.angle_beta   90.00
_cell.angle_gamma   90.00
#
_symmetry.space_group_name_H-M   'P 1'
#
loop_
_entity.id
_entity.type
_entity.pdbx_description
1 polymer ?
#
loop_
_entity_poly.entity_id
_entity_poly.type
_entity_poly.pdbx_seq_one_letter_code
_entity_poly.pdbx_strand_id
1 'polypeptide(L)'
;SVAFNVHDMPVSHVKQLWPWFSARNARLWVLKNLFGGRVVDASLQFQVVPGRLGNGIPLSSDEIFGRFQVEGSRFDTAGRIPPIRDAVGVVEFHGNDVDIALSSGNVYMASGRTVAASNGTMTIKAANRPPVIGALDIDVAGEASAIAELASYEPINAMRHVGLLPDDLSGTVTGHVKADIPLQSGVDSSKLDWLVTLDYK
;
A
#
# COMPACT_ATOMS: atom_id res chain seq x y z
N SER A 1 29.65 6.67 -1.18
CA SER A 1 28.38 5.94 -1.34
C SER A 1 28.38 4.76 -0.40
N VAL A 2 27.21 4.37 0.10
CA VAL A 2 27.04 3.17 0.93
C VAL A 2 25.91 2.35 0.31
N ALA A 3 26.10 1.04 0.19
CA ALA A 3 25.06 0.11 -0.23
C ALA A 3 24.83 -0.91 0.87
N PHE A 4 23.57 -1.21 1.14
CA PHE A 4 23.14 -2.25 2.06
C PHE A 4 22.30 -3.25 1.30
N ASN A 5 22.62 -4.53 1.46
CA ASN A 5 21.80 -5.62 0.96
C ASN A 5 21.33 -6.45 2.15
N VAL A 6 20.07 -6.86 2.10
CA VAL A 6 19.48 -7.77 3.07
C VAL A 6 18.88 -8.93 2.31
N HIS A 7 19.16 -10.15 2.75
CA HIS A 7 18.52 -11.34 2.24
C HIS A 7 17.86 -12.08 3.38
N ASP A 8 16.63 -12.53 3.14
CA ASP A 8 15.86 -13.40 4.00
C ASP A 8 15.84 -12.96 5.49
N MET A 9 15.22 -11.81 5.76
CA MET A 9 15.15 -11.22 7.09
C MET A 9 13.71 -10.88 7.50
N PRO A 10 13.32 -11.08 8.76
CA PRO A 10 12.01 -10.59 9.23
C PRO A 10 11.85 -9.09 8.98
N VAL A 11 10.65 -8.67 8.57
CA VAL A 11 10.34 -7.24 8.32
C VAL A 11 10.63 -6.38 9.55
N SER A 12 10.39 -6.91 10.76
CA SER A 12 10.68 -6.24 12.03
C SER A 12 12.16 -5.92 12.24
N HIS A 13 13.07 -6.74 11.69
CA HIS A 13 14.52 -6.50 11.79
C HIS A 13 14.96 -5.48 10.74
N VAL A 14 14.48 -5.59 9.49
CA VAL A 14 14.80 -4.63 8.43
C VAL A 14 14.40 -3.20 8.82
N LYS A 15 13.24 -3.04 9.48
CA LYS A 15 12.78 -1.75 10.04
C LYS A 15 13.77 -1.11 11.02
N GLN A 16 14.57 -1.89 11.74
CA GLN A 16 15.57 -1.38 12.70
C GLN A 16 16.80 -0.83 11.98
N LEU A 17 17.12 -1.37 10.80
CA LEU A 17 18.25 -0.91 9.98
C LEU A 17 18.00 0.45 9.32
N TRP A 18 16.72 0.84 9.18
CA TRP A 18 16.36 2.15 8.63
C TRP A 18 16.87 3.24 9.58
N PRO A 19 17.65 4.24 9.11
CA PRO A 19 18.10 5.35 9.95
C PRO A 19 16.96 6.26 10.42
N TRP A 20 16.95 6.64 11.70
CA TRP A 20 15.88 7.45 12.30
C TRP A 20 15.74 8.86 11.68
N PHE A 21 16.81 9.40 11.12
CA PHE A 21 16.86 10.73 10.50
C PHE A 21 16.40 10.75 9.03
N SER A 22 16.23 9.59 8.39
CA SER A 22 15.86 9.50 6.97
C SER A 22 14.35 9.29 6.82
N ALA A 23 13.72 10.11 5.96
CA ALA A 23 12.33 9.97 5.55
C ALA A 23 11.33 9.72 6.71
N ARG A 24 11.41 10.57 7.76
CA ARG A 24 10.68 10.39 9.04
C ARG A 24 9.21 10.01 8.89
N ASN A 25 8.44 10.70 8.05
CA ASN A 25 7.01 10.43 7.88
C ASN A 25 6.76 9.05 7.27
N ALA A 26 7.52 8.69 6.23
CA ALA A 26 7.46 7.36 5.60
C ALA A 26 7.85 6.27 6.60
N ARG A 27 8.92 6.48 7.37
CA ARG A 27 9.32 5.56 8.45
C ARG A 27 8.19 5.35 9.45
N LEU A 28 7.58 6.42 9.97
CA LEU A 28 6.48 6.34 10.93
C LEU A 28 5.28 5.59 10.35
N TRP A 29 4.94 5.84 9.09
CA TRP A 29 3.86 5.12 8.41
C TRP A 29 4.18 3.63 8.30
N VAL A 30 5.37 3.25 7.83
CA VAL A 30 5.77 1.84 7.69
C VAL A 30 5.79 1.14 9.04
N LEU A 31 6.29 1.80 10.08
CA LEU A 31 6.26 1.27 11.44
C LEU A 31 4.83 1.01 11.94
N LYS A 32 3.89 1.90 11.57
CA LYS A 32 2.49 1.82 11.98
C LYS A 32 1.62 0.86 11.15
N ASN A 33 1.91 0.65 9.88
CA ASN A 33 0.97 0.00 8.96
C ASN A 33 1.46 -1.32 8.35
N LEU A 34 2.76 -1.65 8.45
CA LEU A 34 3.32 -2.90 7.90
C LEU A 34 3.66 -3.88 9.03
N PHE A 35 3.17 -5.11 8.97
CA PHE A 35 3.35 -6.10 10.04
C PHE A 35 3.65 -7.49 9.52
N GLY A 36 4.38 -8.27 10.32
CA GLY A 36 4.68 -9.66 10.01
C GLY A 36 5.52 -9.84 8.74
N GLY A 37 5.62 -11.09 8.29
CA GLY A 37 6.30 -11.43 7.05
C GLY A 37 7.82 -11.29 7.07
N ARG A 38 8.40 -11.42 5.88
CA ARG A 38 9.84 -11.40 5.62
C ARG A 38 10.17 -10.52 4.44
N VAL A 39 11.32 -9.87 4.51
CA VAL A 39 12.00 -9.26 3.38
C VAL A 39 12.89 -10.35 2.80
N VAL A 40 12.50 -10.90 1.65
CA VAL A 40 13.25 -11.98 1.00
C VAL A 40 14.50 -11.45 0.32
N ASP A 41 14.40 -10.25 -0.25
CA ASP A 41 15.49 -9.54 -0.90
C ASP A 41 15.31 -8.04 -0.69
N ALA A 42 16.38 -7.33 -0.35
CA ALA A 42 16.39 -5.89 -0.37
C ALA A 42 17.76 -5.33 -0.74
N SER A 43 17.73 -4.23 -1.49
CA SER A 43 18.88 -3.41 -1.79
C SER A 43 18.57 -1.95 -1.47
N LEU A 44 19.54 -1.26 -0.89
CA LEU A 44 19.42 0.13 -0.48
C LEU A 44 20.72 0.84 -0.78
N GLN A 45 20.65 1.90 -1.57
CA GLN A 45 21.82 2.68 -1.98
C GLN A 45 21.68 4.11 -1.49
N PHE A 46 22.75 4.60 -0.87
CA PHE A 46 22.91 5.97 -0.43
C PHE A 46 24.14 6.58 -1.12
N GLN A 47 23.90 7.51 -2.03
CA GLN A 47 24.91 8.29 -2.74
C GLN A 47 24.86 9.75 -2.27
N VAL A 48 24.97 9.95 -0.96
CA VAL A 48 24.83 11.26 -0.33
C VAL A 48 26.21 11.84 -0.03
N VAL A 49 26.53 13.03 -0.56
CA VAL A 49 27.80 13.72 -0.29
C VAL A 49 27.78 14.40 1.09
N PRO A 50 28.95 14.65 1.73
CA PRO A 50 29.01 15.36 3.00
C PRO A 50 28.25 16.70 2.99
N GLY A 51 27.54 17.02 4.08
CA GLY A 51 26.74 18.25 4.20
C GLY A 51 25.35 18.21 3.57
N ARG A 52 24.97 17.12 2.87
CA ARG A 52 23.61 16.95 2.35
C ARG A 52 22.60 16.52 3.41
N LEU A 53 22.97 15.61 4.31
CA LEU A 53 22.06 15.16 5.37
C LEU A 53 21.81 16.29 6.38
N GLY A 54 20.53 16.54 6.70
CA GLY A 54 20.14 17.51 7.73
C GLY A 54 20.10 18.98 7.30
N ASN A 55 20.38 19.30 6.03
CA ASN A 55 20.32 20.68 5.51
C ASN A 55 18.89 21.18 5.17
N GLY A 56 17.86 20.35 5.41
CA GLY A 56 16.45 20.66 5.11
C GLY A 56 16.03 20.45 3.66
N ILE A 57 16.94 20.12 2.75
CA ILE A 57 16.65 19.82 1.34
C ILE A 57 16.47 18.30 1.19
N PRO A 58 15.33 17.83 0.66
CA PRO A 58 15.11 16.41 0.39
C PRO A 58 16.20 15.82 -0.52
N LEU A 59 16.50 14.54 -0.31
CA LEU A 59 17.39 13.79 -1.20
C LEU A 59 16.70 13.53 -2.54
N SER A 60 17.46 13.59 -3.63
CA SER A 60 16.99 13.24 -4.97
C SER A 60 16.92 11.72 -5.17
N SER A 61 16.33 11.30 -6.28
CA SER A 61 16.29 9.89 -6.73
C SER A 61 17.68 9.29 -6.95
N ASP A 62 18.67 10.11 -7.32
CA ASP A 62 20.04 9.66 -7.56
C ASP A 62 20.83 9.51 -6.26
N GLU A 63 20.42 10.23 -5.22
CA GLU A 63 21.08 10.23 -3.91
C GLU A 63 20.61 9.07 -3.03
N ILE A 64 19.37 8.62 -3.19
CA ILE A 64 18.81 7.53 -2.40
C ILE A 64 17.79 6.73 -3.20
N PHE A 65 18.00 5.43 -3.27
CA PHE A 65 17.01 4.50 -3.77
C PHE A 65 17.06 3.18 -3.02
N GLY A 66 15.94 2.46 -3.00
CA GLY A 66 15.89 1.12 -2.46
C GLY A 66 14.77 0.30 -3.05
N ARG A 67 14.96 -1.01 -2.98
CA ARG A 67 14.00 -2.02 -3.42
C ARG A 67 13.89 -3.09 -2.35
N PHE A 68 12.68 -3.48 -2.00
CA PHE A 68 12.37 -4.46 -0.96
C PHE A 68 11.32 -5.43 -1.48
N GLN A 69 11.67 -6.70 -1.61
CA GLN A 69 10.72 -7.76 -1.88
C GLN A 69 10.25 -8.34 -0.55
N VAL A 70 8.94 -8.38 -0.36
CA VAL A 70 8.28 -8.70 0.90
C VAL A 70 7.28 -9.83 0.68
N GLU A 71 7.26 -10.79 1.60
CA GLU A 71 6.37 -11.95 1.56
C GLU A 71 5.68 -12.18 2.91
N GLY A 72 4.43 -12.66 2.86
CA GLY A 72 3.65 -13.03 4.05
C GLY A 72 3.35 -11.86 4.98
N SER A 73 3.34 -10.63 4.45
CA SER A 73 3.14 -9.43 5.25
C SER A 73 1.68 -9.00 5.33
N ARG A 74 1.38 -8.20 6.35
CA ARG A 74 0.10 -7.51 6.51
C ARG A 74 0.31 -6.01 6.32
N PHE A 75 -0.59 -5.39 5.56
CA PHE A 75 -0.63 -3.95 5.34
C PHE A 75 -1.98 -3.39 5.78
N ASP A 76 -1.95 -2.39 6.65
CA ASP A 76 -3.14 -1.62 7.01
C ASP A 76 -3.45 -0.62 5.89
N THR A 77 -4.71 -0.61 5.47
CA THR A 77 -5.27 0.24 4.41
C THR A 77 -5.88 1.52 4.97
N ALA A 78 -6.27 2.45 4.10
CA ALA A 78 -6.91 3.69 4.53
C ALA A 78 -8.34 3.48 5.06
N GLY A 79 -8.74 4.35 5.99
CA GLY A 79 -10.12 4.39 6.50
C GLY A 79 -10.51 3.13 7.26
N ARG A 80 -11.64 2.53 6.87
CA ARG A 80 -12.22 1.34 7.51
C ARG A 80 -12.02 0.07 6.68
N ILE A 81 -11.29 0.16 5.57
CA ILE A 81 -10.98 -1.00 4.72
C ILE A 81 -10.18 -2.00 5.57
N PRO A 82 -10.54 -3.29 5.60
CA PRO A 82 -9.78 -4.29 6.33
C PRO A 82 -8.37 -4.46 5.76
N PRO A 83 -7.38 -4.84 6.59
CA PRO A 83 -6.01 -4.94 6.14
C PRO A 83 -5.82 -6.07 5.12
N ILE A 84 -4.91 -5.84 4.17
CA ILE A 84 -4.43 -6.88 3.27
C ILE A 84 -3.46 -7.75 4.05
N ARG A 85 -3.61 -9.07 3.96
CA ARG A 85 -2.80 -10.08 4.63
C ARG A 85 -2.19 -11.04 3.60
N ASP A 86 -1.18 -11.77 4.05
CA ASP A 86 -0.44 -12.74 3.24
C ASP A 86 0.10 -12.10 1.94
N ALA A 87 0.46 -10.82 2.06
CA ALA A 87 0.85 -10.00 0.93
C ALA A 87 2.23 -10.39 0.44
N VAL A 88 2.33 -10.56 -0.87
CA VAL A 88 3.57 -10.76 -1.62
C VAL A 88 3.71 -9.61 -2.59
N GLY A 89 4.83 -8.89 -2.51
CA GLY A 89 5.03 -7.71 -3.32
C GLY A 89 6.42 -7.11 -3.23
N VAL A 90 6.59 -6.02 -3.94
CA VAL A 90 7.82 -5.24 -4.03
C VAL A 90 7.52 -3.80 -3.68
N VAL A 91 8.38 -3.20 -2.86
CA VAL A 91 8.36 -1.77 -2.56
C VAL A 91 9.66 -1.17 -3.07
N GLU A 92 9.53 -0.21 -3.97
CA GLU A 92 10.63 0.57 -4.52
C GLU A 92 10.48 2.03 -4.10
N PHE A 93 11.59 2.70 -3.86
CA PHE A 93 11.58 4.13 -3.64
C PHE A 93 12.78 4.79 -4.30
N HIS A 94 12.55 6.00 -4.80
CA HIS A 94 13.53 6.84 -5.47
C HIS A 94 13.39 8.26 -4.93
N GLY A 95 14.33 8.70 -4.08
CA GLY A 95 14.24 9.99 -3.41
C GLY A 95 13.04 10.05 -2.48
N ASN A 96 11.96 10.68 -2.96
CA ASN A 96 10.69 10.82 -2.22
C ASN A 96 9.50 10.17 -2.95
N ASP A 97 9.75 9.52 -4.08
CA ASP A 97 8.73 8.74 -4.79
C ASP A 97 8.78 7.29 -4.30
N VAL A 98 7.62 6.68 -4.18
CA VAL A 98 7.45 5.30 -3.73
C VAL A 98 6.52 4.59 -4.70
N ASP A 99 6.97 3.46 -5.22
CA ASP A 99 6.22 2.60 -6.10
C ASP A 99 6.08 1.22 -5.44
N ILE A 100 4.86 0.70 -5.36
CA ILE A 100 4.54 -0.57 -4.70
C ILE A 100 3.86 -1.46 -5.72
N ALA A 101 4.33 -2.68 -5.87
CA ALA A 101 3.70 -3.72 -6.67
C ALA A 101 3.26 -4.87 -5.77
N LEU A 102 1.98 -5.24 -5.85
CA LEU A 102 1.40 -6.38 -5.15
C LEU A 102 1.15 -7.50 -6.15
N SER A 103 1.82 -8.64 -5.97
CA SER A 103 1.54 -9.84 -6.75
C SER A 103 0.29 -10.55 -6.23
N SER A 104 0.17 -10.70 -4.92
CA SER A 104 -0.98 -11.36 -4.28
C SER A 104 -1.19 -10.89 -2.84
N GLY A 105 -2.43 -10.96 -2.37
CA GLY A 105 -2.80 -10.80 -0.96
C GLY A 105 -4.27 -11.14 -0.75
N ASN A 106 -4.71 -11.17 0.50
CA ASN A 106 -6.11 -11.45 0.86
C ASN A 106 -6.64 -10.39 1.83
N VAL A 107 -7.87 -9.96 1.61
CA VAL A 107 -8.63 -9.10 2.52
C VAL A 107 -9.65 -9.95 3.26
N TYR A 108 -9.57 -9.95 4.59
CA TYR A 108 -10.48 -10.70 5.46
C TYR A 108 -11.43 -9.73 6.17
N MET A 109 -12.73 -9.90 5.93
CA MET A 109 -13.77 -9.04 6.49
C MET A 109 -14.33 -9.60 7.80
N ALA A 110 -14.96 -8.73 8.59
CA ALA A 110 -15.53 -9.09 9.89
C ALA A 110 -16.67 -10.13 9.78
N SER A 111 -17.34 -10.18 8.62
CA SER A 111 -18.34 -11.21 8.28
C SER A 111 -17.75 -12.61 8.08
N GLY A 112 -16.42 -12.74 7.99
CA GLY A 112 -15.72 -13.96 7.61
C GLY A 112 -15.55 -14.11 6.10
N ARG A 113 -16.08 -13.19 5.29
CA ARG A 113 -15.86 -13.17 3.84
C ARG A 113 -14.42 -12.81 3.51
N THR A 114 -13.94 -13.31 2.38
CA THR A 114 -12.57 -13.08 1.90
C THR A 114 -12.59 -12.60 0.45
N VAL A 115 -11.73 -11.63 0.14
CA VAL A 115 -11.47 -11.15 -1.22
C VAL A 115 -9.98 -11.31 -1.52
N ALA A 116 -9.67 -11.98 -2.63
CA ALA A 116 -8.31 -12.06 -3.14
C ALA A 116 -7.97 -10.75 -3.87
N ALA A 117 -6.73 -10.28 -3.69
CA ALA A 117 -6.19 -9.10 -4.32
C ALA A 117 -4.93 -9.49 -5.10
N SER A 118 -4.80 -9.01 -6.34
CA SER A 118 -3.69 -9.35 -7.24
C SER A 118 -3.39 -8.23 -8.22
N ASN A 119 -2.24 -8.30 -8.89
CA ASN A 119 -1.80 -7.34 -9.91
C ASN A 119 -1.92 -5.87 -9.46
N GLY A 120 -1.68 -5.61 -8.18
CA GLY A 120 -1.82 -4.30 -7.60
C GLY A 120 -0.61 -3.42 -7.87
N THR A 121 -0.85 -2.14 -8.11
CA THR A 121 0.17 -1.10 -8.07
C THR A 121 -0.29 0.06 -7.20
N MET A 122 0.62 0.65 -6.44
CA MET A 122 0.38 1.90 -5.74
C MET A 122 1.56 2.83 -5.95
N THR A 123 1.29 4.00 -6.51
CA THR A 123 2.29 5.02 -6.81
C THR A 123 2.08 6.23 -5.92
N ILE A 124 3.13 6.66 -5.22
CA ILE A 124 3.12 7.84 -4.35
C ILE A 124 4.23 8.76 -4.83
N LYS A 125 3.87 9.95 -5.30
CA LYS A 125 4.85 10.94 -5.77
C LYS A 125 5.06 12.03 -4.73
N ALA A 126 6.31 12.47 -4.57
CA ALA A 126 6.73 13.51 -3.63
C ALA A 126 6.17 13.33 -2.21
N ALA A 127 6.36 12.16 -1.59
CA ALA A 127 5.83 11.79 -0.28
C ALA A 127 6.29 12.70 0.88
N ASN A 128 7.21 13.63 0.63
CA ASN A 128 7.64 14.68 1.54
C ASN A 128 6.74 15.94 1.52
N ARG A 129 5.79 16.05 0.60
CA ARG A 129 4.87 17.19 0.46
C ARG A 129 3.42 16.76 0.73
N PRO A 130 2.70 17.42 1.65
CA PRO A 130 1.28 17.15 1.84
C PRO A 130 0.41 17.77 0.72
N PRO A 131 -0.77 17.20 0.42
CA PRO A 131 -1.27 15.91 0.90
C PRO A 131 -0.52 14.75 0.21
N VAL A 132 -0.18 13.72 0.98
CA VAL A 132 0.41 12.50 0.40
C VAL A 132 -0.72 11.59 -0.07
N ILE A 133 -0.85 11.46 -1.38
CA ILE A 133 -1.87 10.64 -2.05
C ILE A 133 -1.16 9.50 -2.79
N GLY A 134 -1.65 8.28 -2.63
CA GLY A 134 -1.23 7.12 -3.40
C GLY A 134 -2.27 6.78 -4.47
N ALA A 135 -1.84 6.73 -5.73
CA ALA A 135 -2.69 6.24 -6.82
C ALA A 135 -2.63 4.70 -6.82
N LEU A 136 -3.73 4.07 -6.43
CA LEU A 136 -3.93 2.62 -6.41
C LEU A 136 -4.60 2.16 -7.71
N ASP A 137 -4.14 1.02 -8.21
CA ASP A 137 -4.72 0.27 -9.32
C ASP A 137 -4.57 -1.23 -8.99
N ILE A 138 -5.66 -1.99 -8.87
CA ILE A 138 -5.62 -3.38 -8.36
C ILE A 138 -6.78 -4.24 -8.84
N ASP A 139 -6.50 -5.52 -9.06
CA ASP A 139 -7.51 -6.53 -9.35
C ASP A 139 -7.98 -7.22 -8.05
N VAL A 140 -9.28 -7.46 -7.96
CA VAL A 140 -9.92 -8.18 -6.85
C VAL A 140 -10.79 -9.31 -7.35
N ALA A 141 -10.87 -10.41 -6.59
CA ALA A 141 -11.71 -11.55 -6.92
C ALA A 141 -12.31 -12.19 -5.68
N GLY A 142 -13.56 -12.62 -5.76
CA GLY A 142 -14.24 -13.31 -4.67
C GLY A 142 -15.72 -13.54 -4.94
N GLU A 143 -16.44 -14.01 -3.92
CA GLU A 143 -17.90 -14.08 -3.95
C GLU A 143 -18.48 -12.68 -4.16
N ALA A 144 -19.57 -12.57 -4.93
CA ALA A 144 -20.21 -11.29 -5.23
C ALA A 144 -20.59 -10.52 -3.94
N SER A 145 -21.06 -11.24 -2.93
CA SER A 145 -21.36 -10.70 -1.60
C SER A 145 -20.11 -10.19 -0.86
N ALA A 146 -18.96 -10.82 -1.05
CA ALA A 146 -17.68 -10.38 -0.47
C ALA A 146 -17.17 -9.10 -1.14
N ILE A 147 -17.27 -9.02 -2.47
CA ILE A 147 -16.89 -7.83 -3.24
C ILE A 147 -17.80 -6.64 -2.89
N ALA A 148 -19.12 -6.86 -2.76
CA ALA A 148 -20.05 -5.82 -2.36
C ALA A 148 -19.83 -5.32 -0.93
N GLU A 149 -19.52 -6.22 0.02
CA GLU A 149 -19.13 -5.81 1.36
C GLU A 149 -17.84 -4.98 1.33
N LEU A 150 -16.82 -5.41 0.58
CA LEU A 150 -15.58 -4.65 0.43
C LEU A 150 -15.85 -3.24 -0.14
N ALA A 151 -16.70 -3.15 -1.16
CA ALA A 151 -17.09 -1.89 -1.80
C ALA A 151 -17.96 -0.98 -0.92
N SER A 152 -18.51 -1.50 0.18
CA SER A 152 -19.31 -0.73 1.15
C SER A 152 -18.46 0.00 2.19
N TYR A 153 -17.20 -0.38 2.38
CA TYR A 153 -16.33 0.29 3.34
C TYR A 153 -15.99 1.71 2.90
N GLU A 154 -15.93 2.61 3.88
CA GLU A 154 -15.34 3.93 3.66
C GLU A 154 -13.82 3.84 3.53
N PRO A 155 -13.21 4.65 2.64
CA PRO A 155 -13.84 5.77 1.89
C PRO A 155 -14.56 5.42 0.58
N ILE A 156 -14.50 4.18 0.09
CA ILE A 156 -15.07 3.77 -1.21
C ILE A 156 -16.60 3.98 -1.24
N ASN A 157 -17.32 3.36 -0.30
CA ASN A 157 -18.78 3.46 -0.12
C ASN A 157 -19.61 3.42 -1.44
N ALA A 158 -19.20 2.58 -2.40
CA ALA A 158 -19.81 2.52 -3.73
C ALA A 158 -21.24 1.98 -3.68
N MET A 159 -21.55 1.12 -2.70
CA MET A 159 -22.87 0.50 -2.53
C MET A 159 -24.00 1.50 -2.26
N ARG A 160 -23.69 2.72 -1.82
CA ARG A 160 -24.71 3.77 -1.62
C ARG A 160 -25.47 4.14 -2.90
N HIS A 161 -24.87 3.94 -4.06
CA HIS A 161 -25.46 4.26 -5.36
C HIS A 161 -26.16 3.08 -6.05
N VAL A 162 -25.87 1.85 -5.60
CA VAL A 162 -26.30 0.62 -6.27
C VAL A 162 -27.60 0.08 -5.68
N GLY A 163 -27.93 0.41 -4.43
CA GLY A 163 -29.21 0.04 -3.80
C GLY A 163 -29.40 -1.47 -3.57
N LEU A 164 -28.35 -2.27 -3.73
CA LEU A 164 -28.33 -3.72 -3.50
C LEU A 164 -27.60 -4.02 -2.19
N LEU A 165 -28.10 -4.97 -1.42
CA LEU A 165 -27.39 -5.47 -0.24
C LEU A 165 -26.41 -6.58 -0.66
N PRO A 166 -25.25 -6.71 0.01
CA PRO A 166 -24.31 -7.80 -0.28
C PRO A 166 -24.95 -9.20 -0.25
N ASP A 167 -25.93 -9.42 0.63
CA ASP A 167 -26.59 -10.71 0.81
C ASP A 167 -27.53 -11.10 -0.36
N ASP A 168 -27.90 -10.13 -1.20
CA ASP A 168 -28.73 -10.37 -2.39
C ASP A 168 -27.90 -10.83 -3.60
N LEU A 169 -26.58 -10.85 -3.47
CA LEU A 169 -25.65 -11.18 -4.54
C LEU A 169 -25.10 -12.61 -4.39
N SER A 170 -25.05 -13.34 -5.50
CA SER A 170 -24.52 -14.71 -5.54
C SER A 170 -23.57 -14.89 -6.73
N GLY A 171 -22.75 -15.95 -6.68
CA GLY A 171 -21.75 -16.26 -7.69
C GLY A 171 -20.42 -15.52 -7.45
N THR A 172 -19.46 -15.76 -8.35
CA THR A 172 -18.11 -15.20 -8.26
C THR A 172 -17.95 -13.99 -9.17
N VAL A 173 -17.27 -12.95 -8.68
CA VAL A 173 -17.05 -11.70 -9.40
C VAL A 173 -15.56 -11.36 -9.38
N THR A 174 -15.09 -10.82 -10.49
CA THR A 174 -13.80 -10.14 -10.59
C THR A 174 -14.03 -8.65 -10.73
N GLY A 175 -13.22 -7.85 -10.05
CA GLY A 175 -13.30 -6.41 -10.09
C GLY A 175 -11.93 -5.80 -10.34
N HIS A 176 -11.94 -4.61 -10.89
CA HIS A 176 -10.78 -3.77 -11.07
C HIS A 176 -11.03 -2.43 -10.37
N VAL A 177 -10.13 -2.06 -9.47
CA VAL A 177 -10.26 -0.90 -8.60
C VAL A 177 -9.16 0.09 -8.91
N LYS A 178 -9.54 1.34 -9.19
CA LYS A 178 -8.65 2.49 -9.26
C LYS A 178 -9.06 3.53 -8.24
N ALA A 179 -8.11 4.04 -7.48
CA ALA A 179 -8.41 4.91 -6.37
C ALA A 179 -7.26 5.82 -5.96
N ASP A 180 -7.60 7.05 -5.58
CA ASP A 180 -6.67 7.91 -4.87
C ASP A 180 -6.81 7.72 -3.36
N ILE A 181 -5.72 7.27 -2.72
CA ILE A 181 -5.69 6.93 -1.29
C ILE A 181 -4.95 8.00 -0.50
N PRO A 182 -5.57 8.65 0.51
CA PRO A 182 -4.87 9.60 1.35
C PRO A 182 -4.04 8.85 2.39
N LEU A 183 -2.73 9.05 2.40
CA LEU A 183 -1.81 8.39 3.34
C LEU A 183 -1.55 9.21 4.61
N GLN A 184 -2.28 10.33 4.77
CA GLN A 184 -2.20 11.23 5.92
C GLN A 184 -3.58 11.43 6.54
N SER A 185 -3.62 11.51 7.87
CA SER A 185 -4.84 11.85 8.59
C SER A 185 -5.26 13.30 8.31
N GLY A 186 -6.58 13.54 8.27
CA GLY A 186 -7.14 14.89 8.07
C GLY A 186 -7.26 15.34 6.61
N VAL A 187 -6.89 14.50 5.64
CA VAL A 187 -7.26 14.72 4.24
C VAL A 187 -8.75 14.39 4.08
N ASP A 188 -9.49 15.31 3.46
CA ASP A 188 -10.90 15.12 3.16
C ASP A 188 -11.06 14.05 2.06
N SER A 189 -11.37 12.82 2.48
CA SER A 189 -11.52 11.68 1.57
C SER A 189 -12.73 11.78 0.65
N SER A 190 -13.65 12.72 0.90
CA SER A 190 -14.81 12.96 0.02
C SER A 190 -14.43 13.60 -1.32
N LYS A 191 -13.21 14.15 -1.42
CA LYS A 191 -12.67 14.79 -2.63
C LYS A 191 -11.80 13.86 -3.48
N LEU A 192 -11.73 12.58 -3.12
CA LEU A 192 -10.89 11.61 -3.80
C LEU A 192 -11.71 10.84 -4.83
N ASP A 193 -11.10 10.59 -5.98
CA ASP A 193 -11.72 9.84 -7.06
C ASP A 193 -11.58 8.34 -6.78
N TRP A 194 -12.71 7.64 -6.73
CA TRP A 194 -12.79 6.18 -6.61
C TRP A 194 -13.52 5.64 -7.83
N LEU A 195 -12.84 4.81 -8.63
CA LEU A 195 -13.41 4.15 -9.79
C LEU A 195 -13.33 2.63 -9.59
N VAL A 196 -14.49 1.99 -9.52
CA VAL A 196 -14.60 0.53 -9.40
C VAL A 196 -15.33 0.02 -10.63
N THR A 197 -14.68 -0.87 -11.38
CA THR A 197 -15.31 -1.59 -12.50
C THR A 197 -15.43 -3.05 -12.11
N LEU A 198 -16.60 -3.65 -12.32
CA LEU A 198 -16.88 -5.03 -11.97
C LEU A 198 -17.27 -5.81 -13.22
N ASP A 199 -16.63 -6.96 -13.42
CA ASP A 199 -16.95 -7.91 -14.47
C ASP A 199 -17.57 -9.17 -13.85
N TYR A 200 -18.78 -9.49 -14.29
CA TYR A 200 -19.55 -10.65 -13.82
C TYR A 200 -19.43 -11.79 -14.85
N LYS A 201 -19.35 -13.03 -14.38
CA LYS A 201 -19.46 -14.24 -15.21
C LYS A 201 -20.80 -14.91 -15.02
#